data_AF-A0A9P6P730-F1
#
_entry.id   AF-A0A9P6P730-F1
#
_cell.length_a   1.000
_cell.length_b   1.000
_cell.length_c   1.000
_cell.angle_alpha   90.00
_cell.angle_beta   90.00
_cell.angle_gamma   90.00
#
_symmetry.space_group_name_H-M   'P 1'
#
loop_
_entity.id
_entity.type
_entity.pdbx_description
1 polymer ?
#
loop_
_entity_poly.entity_id
_entity_poly.type
_entity_poly.pdbx_seq_one_letter_code
_entity_poly.pdbx_strand_id
1 'polypeptide(L)'
;AADNMNDDDSVDLKHKFTLSFNKIEQQKKWILQPGKCVKDAIYAFGIKCTTEHFVIDPSDASYANCNVFTPKEMEEISDTNSKVHPQLPDELRHCINSFNKNNLLDIHRAVMAKQPWEMNYNKTTDSGFDWIKNTMYNLLRLYESHRLKSSHLEQWYNIQCFQN
;
A
#
# COMPACT_ATOMS: atom_id res chain seq x y z
N ALA A 1 -17.47 19.05 2.04
CA ALA A 1 -18.73 18.33 2.24
C ALA A 1 -18.35 16.93 2.67
N ALA A 2 -18.92 16.43 3.77
CA ALA A 2 -18.71 15.05 4.19
C ALA A 2 -19.27 14.14 3.09
N ASP A 3 -18.41 13.34 2.46
CA ASP A 3 -18.87 12.32 1.52
C ASP A 3 -19.64 11.28 2.34
N ASN A 4 -20.95 11.26 2.15
CA ASN A 4 -21.79 10.16 2.55
C ASN A 4 -21.38 8.96 1.70
N MET A 5 -20.53 8.10 2.26
CA MET A 5 -20.38 6.72 1.81
C MET A 5 -21.79 6.13 1.77
N ASN A 6 -22.31 5.81 0.58
CA ASN A 6 -23.64 5.21 0.46
C ASN A 6 -23.66 3.92 1.30
N ASP A 7 -24.67 3.77 2.15
CA ASP A 7 -24.84 2.58 3.00
C ASP A 7 -24.78 1.28 2.18
N ASP A 8 -25.16 1.32 0.90
CA ASP A 8 -25.14 0.20 -0.04
C ASP A 8 -23.72 -0.32 -0.35
N ASP A 9 -22.74 0.57 -0.52
CA ASP A 9 -21.34 0.18 -0.82
C ASP A 9 -20.66 -0.45 0.41
N SER A 10 -20.98 0.05 1.61
CA SER A 10 -20.53 -0.48 2.91
C SER A 10 -21.07 -1.90 3.16
N VAL A 11 -22.31 -2.17 2.76
CA VAL A 11 -22.96 -3.49 2.87
C VAL A 11 -22.31 -4.50 1.92
N ASP A 12 -22.02 -4.11 0.67
CA ASP A 12 -21.36 -4.97 -0.31
C ASP A 12 -19.90 -5.32 0.09
N LEU A 13 -19.14 -4.34 0.62
CA LEU A 13 -17.79 -4.56 1.15
C LEU A 13 -17.77 -5.58 2.29
N LYS A 14 -18.62 -5.41 3.31
CA LYS A 14 -18.71 -6.35 4.44
C LYS A 14 -19.13 -7.76 4.00
N HIS A 15 -19.99 -7.84 3.00
CA HIS A 15 -20.42 -9.11 2.42
C HIS A 15 -19.26 -9.82 1.68
N LYS A 16 -18.52 -9.11 0.83
CA LYS A 16 -17.31 -9.62 0.16
C LYS A 16 -16.22 -10.04 1.13
N PHE A 17 -16.01 -9.26 2.19
CA PHE A 17 -15.08 -9.55 3.27
C PHE A 17 -15.45 -10.87 3.98
N THR A 18 -16.73 -11.06 4.29
CA THR A 18 -17.25 -12.29 4.93
C THR A 18 -17.14 -13.52 4.02
N LEU A 19 -17.47 -13.38 2.74
CA LEU A 19 -17.31 -14.47 1.78
C LEU A 19 -15.85 -14.91 1.63
N SER A 20 -14.91 -13.96 1.62
CA SER A 20 -13.49 -14.26 1.51
C SER A 20 -12.96 -14.95 2.77
N PHE A 21 -13.39 -14.50 3.95
CA PHE A 21 -13.07 -15.16 5.22
C PHE A 21 -13.59 -16.60 5.29
N ASN A 22 -14.82 -16.84 4.85
CA ASN A 22 -15.45 -18.17 4.89
C ASN A 22 -14.80 -19.21 3.95
N LYS A 23 -14.07 -18.76 2.92
CA LYS A 23 -13.32 -19.66 2.01
C LYS A 23 -12.03 -20.21 2.64
N ILE A 24 -11.60 -19.69 3.78
CA ILE A 24 -10.33 -20.08 4.41
C ILE A 24 -10.51 -21.38 5.18
N GLU A 25 -9.86 -22.44 4.72
CA GLU A 25 -9.79 -23.73 5.44
C GLU A 25 -9.23 -23.55 6.85
N GLN A 26 -9.92 -24.10 7.84
CA GLN A 26 -9.53 -23.95 9.26
C GLN A 26 -8.12 -24.48 9.55
N GLN A 27 -7.69 -25.52 8.86
CA GLN A 27 -6.37 -26.14 9.02
C GLN A 27 -5.22 -25.23 8.55
N LYS A 28 -5.51 -24.20 7.75
CA LYS A 28 -4.54 -23.20 7.25
C LYS A 28 -4.60 -21.89 8.03
N LYS A 29 -5.34 -21.84 9.14
CA LYS A 29 -5.42 -20.65 10.00
C LYS A 29 -4.17 -20.58 10.88
N TRP A 30 -3.58 -19.39 10.94
CA TRP A 30 -2.45 -19.12 11.83
C TRP A 30 -2.97 -18.91 13.24
N ILE A 31 -2.49 -19.76 14.16
CA ILE A 31 -2.82 -19.75 15.57
C ILE A 31 -1.58 -19.30 16.34
N LEU A 32 -1.71 -18.22 17.12
CA LEU A 32 -0.68 -17.74 18.04
C LEU A 32 -0.74 -18.50 19.36
N GLN A 33 0.34 -18.51 20.11
CA GLN A 33 0.33 -18.99 21.50
C GLN A 33 -0.36 -17.94 22.39
N PRO A 34 -1.43 -18.26 23.16
CA PRO A 34 -1.82 -19.59 23.67
C PRO A 34 -2.99 -20.29 22.94
N GLY A 35 -3.40 -19.84 21.76
CA GLY A 35 -4.46 -20.45 20.96
C GLY A 35 -5.28 -19.48 20.11
N LYS A 36 -4.90 -18.20 20.06
CA LYS A 36 -5.67 -17.18 19.35
C LYS A 36 -5.47 -17.27 17.85
N CYS A 37 -6.57 -17.34 17.10
CA CYS A 37 -6.52 -17.31 15.63
C CYS A 37 -6.34 -15.88 15.12
N VAL A 38 -5.23 -15.63 14.41
CA VAL A 38 -4.88 -14.31 13.85
C VAL A 38 -5.95 -13.82 12.88
N LYS A 39 -6.41 -14.70 11.98
CA LYS A 39 -7.41 -14.36 10.96
C LYS A 39 -8.76 -14.01 11.57
N ASP A 40 -9.18 -14.70 12.63
CA ASP A 40 -10.47 -14.44 13.28
C ASP A 40 -10.43 -13.09 14.02
N ALA A 41 -9.31 -12.77 14.68
CA ALA A 41 -9.10 -11.49 15.34
C ALA A 41 -9.12 -10.32 14.34
N ILE A 42 -8.43 -10.47 13.20
CA ILE A 42 -8.41 -9.45 12.12
C ILE A 42 -9.77 -9.33 11.47
N TYR A 43 -10.50 -10.42 11.25
CA TYR A 43 -11.85 -10.36 10.71
C TYR A 43 -12.78 -9.57 11.64
N ALA A 44 -12.75 -9.89 12.95
CA ALA A 44 -13.55 -9.19 13.95
C ALA A 44 -13.19 -7.69 14.06
N PHE A 45 -11.93 -7.34 13.83
CA PHE A 45 -11.47 -5.95 13.75
C PHE A 45 -11.90 -5.28 12.43
N GLY A 46 -11.70 -5.95 11.30
CA GLY A 46 -11.98 -5.46 9.95
C GLY A 46 -13.46 -5.19 9.69
N ILE A 47 -14.38 -6.00 10.25
CA ILE A 47 -15.83 -5.71 10.18
C ILE A 47 -16.20 -4.38 10.86
N LYS A 48 -15.40 -3.93 11.82
CA LYS A 48 -15.57 -2.63 12.50
C LYS A 48 -14.87 -1.49 11.76
N CYS A 49 -13.97 -1.81 10.83
CA CYS A 49 -13.28 -0.83 10.01
C CYS A 49 -14.15 -0.38 8.85
N THR A 50 -13.97 0.87 8.40
CA THR A 50 -14.62 1.41 7.20
C THR A 50 -13.88 1.06 5.91
N THR A 51 -12.68 0.49 6.02
CA THR A 51 -11.79 0.14 4.92
C THR A 51 -11.22 -1.27 5.09
N GLU A 52 -10.98 -1.96 3.98
CA GLU A 52 -10.38 -3.29 4.00
C GLU A 52 -8.86 -3.22 4.22
N HIS A 53 -8.35 -3.92 5.22
CA HIS A 53 -6.92 -4.17 5.39
C HIS A 53 -6.68 -5.66 5.72
N PHE A 54 -6.17 -6.41 4.75
CA PHE A 54 -5.75 -7.81 4.93
C PHE A 54 -4.25 -7.96 5.21
N VAL A 55 -3.52 -6.85 5.22
CA VAL A 55 -2.10 -6.80 5.57
C VAL A 55 -1.99 -6.39 7.03
N ILE A 56 -1.35 -7.24 7.84
CA ILE A 56 -1.03 -6.91 9.22
C ILE A 56 0.25 -6.08 9.20
N ASP A 57 0.20 -4.88 9.74
CA ASP A 57 1.39 -4.11 10.07
C ASP A 57 1.70 -4.33 11.56
N PRO A 58 2.76 -5.08 11.94
CA PRO A 58 3.12 -5.30 13.33
C PRO A 58 3.44 -4.00 14.10
N SER A 59 3.72 -2.90 13.39
CA SER A 59 3.99 -1.60 13.98
C SER A 59 2.75 -0.71 14.15
N ASP A 60 1.58 -1.13 13.65
CA ASP A 60 0.35 -0.37 13.79
C ASP A 60 -0.18 -0.43 15.24
N ALA A 61 -0.14 0.73 15.91
CA ALA A 61 -0.61 0.89 17.27
C ALA A 61 -2.12 0.61 17.44
N SER A 62 -2.90 0.64 16.35
CA SER A 62 -4.35 0.37 16.36
C SER A 62 -4.67 -1.02 16.89
N TYR A 63 -3.82 -2.02 16.63
CA TYR A 63 -4.03 -3.37 17.14
C TYR A 63 -3.94 -3.45 18.66
N ALA A 64 -3.03 -2.71 19.28
CA ALA A 64 -2.94 -2.59 20.73
C ALA A 64 -4.08 -1.73 21.30
N ASN A 65 -4.34 -0.56 20.70
CA ASN A 65 -5.36 0.38 21.14
C ASN A 65 -6.79 -0.21 21.10
N CYS A 66 -7.06 -1.06 20.11
CA CYS A 66 -8.34 -1.74 19.96
C CYS A 66 -8.38 -3.12 20.63
N ASN A 67 -7.35 -3.47 21.42
CA ASN A 67 -7.20 -4.77 22.09
C ASN A 67 -7.34 -5.97 21.14
N VAL A 68 -6.89 -5.82 19.90
CA VAL A 68 -6.92 -6.87 18.88
C VAL A 68 -5.87 -7.92 19.18
N PHE A 69 -4.67 -7.51 19.60
CA PHE A 69 -3.57 -8.39 19.98
C PHE A 69 -2.87 -7.91 21.25
N THR A 70 -2.32 -8.84 22.03
CA THR A 70 -1.45 -8.51 23.17
C THR A 70 -0.04 -8.18 22.68
N PRO A 71 0.81 -7.50 23.48
CA PRO A 71 2.20 -7.25 23.10
C PRO A 71 3.00 -8.52 22.73
N LYS A 72 2.77 -9.63 23.45
CA LYS A 72 3.40 -10.92 23.17
C LYS A 72 2.92 -11.54 21.85
N GLU A 73 1.63 -11.43 21.57
CA GLU A 73 1.05 -11.88 20.30
C GLU A 73 1.60 -11.06 19.13
N MET A 74 1.81 -9.75 19.31
CA MET A 74 2.41 -8.86 18.30
C MET A 74 3.89 -9.18 18.05
N GLU A 75 4.65 -9.49 19.10
CA GLU A 75 6.03 -9.96 18.98
C GLU A 75 6.09 -11.28 18.19
N GLU A 76 5.24 -12.27 18.52
CA GLU A 76 5.13 -13.52 17.76
C GLU A 76 4.75 -13.26 16.28
N ILE A 77 3.83 -12.32 16.04
CA ILE A 77 3.44 -11.94 14.67
C ILE A 77 4.62 -11.35 13.90
N SER A 78 5.38 -10.45 14.52
CA SER A 78 6.54 -9.78 13.92
C SER A 78 7.65 -10.77 13.55
N ASP A 79 7.87 -11.77 14.41
CA ASP A 79 8.97 -12.72 14.25
C ASP A 79 8.65 -13.90 13.32
N THR A 80 7.36 -14.23 13.16
CA THR A 80 6.94 -15.39 12.37
C THR A 80 7.17 -15.18 10.87
N ASN A 81 8.01 -16.02 10.27
CA ASN A 81 8.34 -15.97 8.83
C ASN A 81 8.82 -14.60 8.35
N SER A 82 9.45 -13.82 9.24
CA SER A 82 10.00 -12.51 8.90
C SER A 82 10.98 -12.67 7.73
N LYS A 83 10.62 -12.11 6.58
CA LYS A 83 11.52 -12.04 5.43
C LYS A 83 12.40 -10.82 5.62
N VAL A 84 13.68 -10.96 5.28
CA VAL A 84 14.58 -9.81 5.19
C VAL A 84 13.94 -8.81 4.24
N HIS A 85 13.57 -7.65 4.77
CA HIS A 85 12.98 -6.60 3.97
C HIS A 85 14.03 -6.19 2.92
N PRO A 86 13.70 -6.22 1.62
CA PRO A 86 14.64 -5.76 0.60
C PRO A 86 14.98 -4.30 0.92
N GLN A 87 16.27 -4.01 1.07
CA GLN A 87 16.74 -2.65 1.27
C GLN A 87 16.71 -1.97 -0.10
N LEU A 88 16.04 -0.82 -0.18
CA LEU A 88 16.06 0.01 -1.37
C LEU A 88 17.50 0.52 -1.56
N PRO A 89 18.16 0.28 -2.72
CA PRO A 89 19.47 0.81 -3.01
C PRO A 89 19.53 2.33 -2.80
N ASP A 90 20.61 2.81 -2.20
CA ASP A 90 20.76 4.21 -1.80
C ASP A 90 20.58 5.16 -3.00
N GLU A 91 21.06 4.77 -4.18
CA GLU A 91 20.95 5.56 -5.41
C GLU A 91 19.48 5.72 -5.87
N LEU A 92 18.69 4.65 -5.81
CA LEU A 92 17.25 4.71 -6.09
C LEU A 92 16.52 5.55 -5.04
N ARG A 93 16.90 5.41 -3.77
CA ARG A 93 16.37 6.27 -2.69
C ARG A 93 16.69 7.74 -2.95
N HIS A 94 17.91 8.06 -3.38
CA HIS A 94 18.31 9.41 -3.76
C HIS A 94 17.52 9.91 -4.98
N CYS A 95 17.28 9.06 -5.97
CA CYS A 95 16.44 9.38 -7.12
C CYS A 95 15.01 9.73 -6.69
N ILE A 96 14.35 8.92 -5.86
CA ILE A 96 13.01 9.20 -5.33
C ILE A 96 13.01 10.53 -4.56
N ASN A 97 13.99 10.71 -3.67
CA ASN A 97 14.11 11.94 -2.87
C ASN A 97 14.38 13.19 -3.72
N SER A 98 14.94 13.05 -4.91
CA SER A 98 15.16 14.18 -5.82
C SER A 98 13.85 14.86 -6.24
N PHE A 99 12.73 14.14 -6.21
CA PHE A 99 11.39 14.64 -6.52
C PHE A 99 10.63 15.19 -5.31
N ASN A 100 11.19 15.09 -4.10
CA ASN A 100 10.60 15.66 -2.90
C ASN A 100 10.70 17.20 -2.94
N LYS A 101 9.70 17.84 -3.54
CA LYS A 101 9.59 19.29 -3.74
C LYS A 101 8.27 19.79 -3.17
N ASN A 102 8.27 21.07 -2.79
CA ASN A 102 7.13 21.70 -2.12
C ASN A 102 6.08 22.28 -3.09
N ASN A 103 6.32 22.23 -4.40
CA ASN A 103 5.39 22.75 -5.40
C ASN A 103 5.46 21.99 -6.73
N LEU A 104 4.37 22.09 -7.49
CA LEU A 104 4.16 21.36 -8.73
C LEU A 104 5.17 21.73 -9.83
N LEU A 105 5.55 23.00 -9.94
CA LEU A 105 6.48 23.49 -10.97
C LEU A 105 7.87 22.89 -10.78
N ASP A 106 8.34 22.76 -9.54
CA ASP A 106 9.65 22.18 -9.26
C ASP A 106 9.65 20.66 -9.43
N ILE A 107 8.54 19.97 -9.14
CA ILE A 107 8.37 18.56 -9.50
C ILE A 107 8.41 18.41 -11.02
N HIS A 108 7.67 19.25 -11.76
CA HIS A 108 7.66 19.24 -13.22
C HIS A 108 9.07 19.44 -13.79
N ARG A 109 9.84 20.40 -13.28
CA ARG A 109 11.24 20.61 -13.69
C ARG A 109 12.12 19.40 -13.39
N ALA A 110 11.98 18.80 -12.20
CA ALA A 110 12.76 17.62 -11.82
C ALA A 110 12.45 16.41 -12.74
N VAL A 111 11.17 16.20 -13.07
CA VAL A 111 10.73 15.14 -13.99
C VAL A 111 11.19 15.41 -15.42
N MET A 112 11.22 16.67 -15.88
CA MET A 112 11.68 16.99 -17.24
C MET A 112 13.21 17.08 -17.37
N ALA A 113 13.95 17.08 -16.27
CA ALA A 113 15.41 17.15 -16.28
C ALA A 113 16.00 15.88 -16.92
N LYS A 114 16.75 16.06 -18.00
CA LYS A 114 17.48 14.98 -18.67
C LYS A 114 18.51 14.39 -17.73
N GLN A 115 18.50 13.07 -17.59
CA GLN A 115 19.50 12.34 -16.83
C GLN A 115 20.56 11.75 -17.76
N PRO A 116 21.83 11.65 -17.34
CA PRO A 116 22.90 11.09 -18.16
C PRO A 116 22.63 9.67 -18.67
N TRP A 117 21.96 8.84 -17.86
CA TRP A 117 21.61 7.46 -18.21
C TRP A 117 20.61 7.37 -19.37
N GLU A 118 19.82 8.42 -19.65
CA GLU A 118 18.85 8.42 -20.76
C GLU A 118 19.52 8.38 -22.13
N MET A 119 20.77 8.85 -22.24
CA MET A 119 21.51 8.86 -23.49
C MET A 119 22.09 7.48 -23.85
N ASN A 120 22.46 6.69 -22.84
CA ASN A 120 23.10 5.38 -22.99
C ASN A 120 22.40 4.35 -22.10
N TYR A 121 21.08 4.23 -22.25
CA TYR A 121 20.23 3.42 -21.37
C TYR A 121 20.67 1.96 -21.30
N ASN A 122 20.85 1.47 -20.08
CA ASN A 122 21.11 0.08 -19.75
C ASN A 122 19.95 -0.50 -18.93
N LYS A 123 19.22 -1.45 -19.51
CA LYS A 123 18.06 -2.10 -18.87
C LYS A 123 18.36 -2.70 -17.49
N THR A 124 19.57 -3.19 -17.26
CA THR A 124 19.92 -3.88 -16.00
C THR A 124 20.15 -2.89 -14.86
N THR A 125 20.71 -1.72 -15.14
CA THR A 125 21.09 -0.73 -14.11
C THR A 125 20.11 0.45 -14.03
N ASP A 126 19.52 0.83 -15.17
CA ASP A 126 18.80 2.10 -15.30
C ASP A 126 17.28 1.93 -15.24
N SER A 127 16.79 0.68 -15.36
CA SER A 127 15.34 0.38 -15.36
C SER A 127 14.63 0.88 -14.10
N GLY A 128 15.28 0.81 -12.93
CA GLY A 128 14.72 1.36 -11.69
C GLY A 128 14.55 2.88 -11.73
N PHE A 129 15.53 3.61 -12.26
CA PHE A 129 15.49 5.07 -12.37
C PHE A 129 14.46 5.53 -13.40
N ASP A 130 14.42 4.85 -14.54
CA ASP A 130 13.43 5.08 -15.60
C ASP A 130 12.01 4.85 -15.08
N TRP A 131 11.80 3.73 -14.38
CA TRP A 131 10.51 3.43 -13.76
C TRP A 131 10.09 4.51 -12.77
N ILE A 132 10.96 4.92 -11.83
CA ILE A 132 10.67 6.01 -10.88
C ILE A 132 10.29 7.29 -11.61
N LYS A 133 11.08 7.69 -12.61
CA LYS A 133 10.87 8.93 -13.36
C LYS A 133 9.54 8.91 -14.12
N ASN A 134 9.20 7.79 -14.76
CA ASN A 134 7.93 7.58 -15.46
C ASN A 134 6.74 7.60 -14.48
N THR A 135 6.84 6.95 -13.32
CA THR A 135 5.81 6.99 -12.28
C THR A 135 5.57 8.41 -11.79
N MET A 136 6.63 9.17 -11.51
CA MET A 136 6.51 10.58 -11.09
C MET A 136 5.87 11.46 -12.18
N TYR A 137 6.22 11.22 -13.45
CA TYR A 137 5.59 11.90 -14.58
C TYR A 137 4.08 11.61 -14.68
N ASN A 138 3.69 10.33 -14.59
CA ASN A 138 2.28 9.95 -14.66
C ASN A 138 1.48 10.54 -13.49
N LEU A 139 2.03 10.46 -12.27
CA LEU A 139 1.43 11.05 -11.07
C LEU A 139 1.23 12.57 -11.22
N LEU A 140 2.25 13.28 -11.74
CA LEU A 140 2.20 14.71 -12.00
C LEU A 140 1.01 15.08 -12.91
N ARG A 141 0.83 14.35 -14.02
CA ARG A 141 -0.31 14.59 -14.92
C ARG A 141 -1.66 14.29 -14.27
N LEU A 142 -1.73 13.31 -13.37
CA LEU A 142 -2.97 13.01 -12.64
C LEU A 142 -3.35 14.17 -11.69
N TYR A 143 -2.36 14.80 -11.05
CA TYR A 143 -2.56 16.03 -10.28
C TYR A 143 -3.04 17.18 -11.16
N GLU A 144 -2.36 17.45 -12.28
CA GLU A 144 -2.71 18.53 -13.20
C GLU A 144 -4.11 18.35 -13.80
N SER A 145 -4.48 17.12 -14.16
CA SER A 145 -5.80 16.79 -14.70
C SER A 145 -6.91 16.72 -13.65
N HIS A 146 -6.60 16.99 -12.37
CA HIS A 146 -7.55 16.96 -11.26
C HIS A 146 -8.23 15.60 -11.03
N ARG A 147 -7.75 14.54 -11.66
CA ARG A 147 -8.35 13.20 -11.60
C ARG A 147 -8.23 12.57 -10.22
N LEU A 148 -7.21 12.94 -9.45
CA LEU A 148 -7.03 12.46 -8.06
C LEU A 148 -8.07 13.01 -7.06
N LYS A 149 -8.91 13.97 -7.46
CA LYS A 149 -9.95 14.53 -6.58
C LYS A 149 -11.19 13.66 -6.47
N SER A 150 -11.30 12.61 -7.28
CA SER A 150 -12.42 11.67 -7.27
C SER A 150 -12.01 10.38 -6.58
N SER A 151 -12.97 9.72 -5.92
CA SER A 151 -12.75 8.36 -5.40
C SER A 151 -12.57 7.39 -6.57
N HIS A 152 -11.52 6.57 -6.52
CA HIS A 152 -11.22 5.56 -7.53
C HIS A 152 -10.91 4.23 -6.86
N LEU A 153 -11.21 3.13 -7.56
CA LEU A 153 -10.78 1.79 -7.16
C LEU A 153 -9.26 1.66 -7.32
N GLU A 154 -8.61 0.84 -6.49
CA GLU A 154 -7.16 0.58 -6.55
C GLU A 154 -6.69 0.18 -7.96
N GLN A 155 -7.50 -0.60 -8.68
CA GLN A 155 -7.21 -1.04 -10.04
C GLN A 155 -7.05 0.13 -11.03
N TRP A 156 -7.75 1.24 -10.80
CA TRP A 156 -7.59 2.45 -11.61
C TRP A 156 -6.19 3.05 -11.43
N TYR A 157 -5.70 3.13 -10.19
CA TYR A 157 -4.34 3.59 -9.92
C TYR A 157 -3.29 2.64 -10.54
N ASN A 158 -3.54 1.33 -10.45
CA ASN A 158 -2.67 0.32 -11.05
C ASN A 158 -2.51 0.52 -12.57
N ILE A 159 -3.60 0.82 -13.27
CA ILE A 159 -3.56 1.11 -14.71
C ILE A 159 -2.84 2.42 -15.01
N GLN A 160 -3.09 3.47 -14.22
CA GLN A 160 -2.57 4.81 -14.52
C GLN A 160 -1.10 5.00 -14.12
N CYS A 161 -0.59 4.25 -13.13
CA CYS A 161 0.77 4.39 -12.63
C CYS A 161 1.71 3.23 -13.01
N PHE A 162 1.19 2.04 -13.38
CA PHE A 162 2.00 0.82 -13.46
C PHE A 162 1.90 0.04 -14.80
N GLN A 163 1.19 0.52 -15.82
CA GLN A 163 1.00 -0.21 -17.10
C GLN A 163 1.72 0.37 -18.33
N ASN A 164 2.77 1.19 -18.18
CA ASN A 164 3.60 1.64 -19.31
C ASN A 164 5.00 1.07 -19.24
#